data_AF-A0A6G3XK00-F1
#
_entry.id   AF-A0A6G3XK00-F1
#
_cell.length_a   1.000
_cell.length_b   1.000
_cell.length_c   1.000
_cell.angle_alpha   90.00
_cell.angle_beta   90.00
_cell.angle_gamma   90.00
#
_symmetry.space_group_name_H-M   'P 1'
#
loop_
_entity.id
_entity.type
_entity.pdbx_description
1 polymer ?
#
loop_
_entity_poly.entity_id
_entity_poly.type
_entity_poly.pdbx_seq_one_letter_code
_entity_poly.pdbx_strand_id
1 'polypeptide(L)'
;CQYTSARLNTYGKFQFTYGRVEARIKVSGTQGLWPAFWMLGADYFDRGRPWPYTGEIDIMEHVGKEPNTTYSTLHAPAYHGAAGYGAPYSLPGGADFADAFH
;
A
#
# COMPACT_ATOMS: atom_id res chain seq x y z
N CYS A 1 -15.00 -7.31 -20.38
CA CYS A 1 -14.32 -6.91 -19.14
C CYS A 1 -15.06 -5.73 -18.54
N GLN A 2 -15.47 -5.79 -17.26
CA GLN A 2 -16.17 -4.67 -16.61
C GLN A 2 -15.22 -3.64 -15.97
N TYR A 3 -13.98 -4.03 -15.66
CA TYR A 3 -12.97 -3.14 -15.09
C TYR A 3 -11.60 -3.44 -15.69
N THR A 4 -10.78 -2.41 -15.81
CA THR A 4 -9.37 -2.47 -16.22
C THR A 4 -8.58 -1.51 -15.33
N SER A 5 -7.36 -1.88 -14.96
CA SER A 5 -6.49 -1.07 -14.10
C SER A 5 -5.02 -1.39 -14.40
N ALA A 6 -4.10 -0.81 -13.64
CA ALA A 6 -2.66 -1.07 -13.74
C ALA A 6 -2.08 -1.46 -12.37
N ARG A 7 -1.09 -2.37 -12.40
CA ARG A 7 -0.21 -2.67 -11.26
C ARG A 7 1.22 -2.55 -11.75
N LEU A 8 1.90 -1.49 -11.32
CA LEU A 8 3.30 -1.23 -11.66
C LEU A 8 4.19 -1.71 -10.51
N ASN A 9 5.32 -2.33 -10.83
CA ASN A 9 6.32 -2.72 -9.84
C ASN A 9 7.74 -2.49 -10.40
N THR A 10 8.71 -2.44 -9.51
CA THR A 10 10.12 -2.21 -9.84
C THR A 10 10.96 -3.49 -9.83
N TYR A 11 10.33 -4.67 -9.75
CA TYR A 11 11.04 -5.95 -9.70
C TYR A 11 12.00 -6.10 -10.90
N GLY A 12 13.20 -6.61 -10.63
CA GLY A 12 14.27 -6.77 -11.63
C GLY A 12 14.88 -5.46 -12.16
N LYS A 13 14.46 -4.30 -11.66
CA LYS A 13 14.95 -2.98 -12.09
C LYS A 13 15.50 -2.14 -10.94
N PHE A 14 14.75 -2.06 -9.85
CA PHE A 14 15.13 -1.30 -8.67
C PHE A 14 14.63 -2.00 -7.40
N GLN A 15 15.57 -2.28 -6.52
CA GLN A 15 15.36 -2.76 -5.18
C GLN A 15 16.39 -2.10 -4.28
N PHE A 16 16.03 -1.88 -3.04
CA PHE A 16 16.89 -1.21 -2.08
C PHE A 16 16.63 -1.79 -0.68
N THR A 17 17.54 -1.57 0.24
CA THR A 17 17.38 -1.98 1.63
C THR A 17 17.75 -0.80 2.51
N TYR A 18 16.80 -0.44 3.38
CA TYR A 18 16.85 0.72 4.26
C TYR A 18 16.85 2.07 3.54
N GLY A 19 16.61 3.13 4.30
CA GLY A 19 16.47 4.50 3.79
C GLY A 19 15.02 4.96 3.85
N ARG A 20 14.67 5.91 2.99
CA ARG A 20 13.38 6.60 2.96
C ARG A 20 12.72 6.41 1.61
N VAL A 21 11.45 5.99 1.62
CA VAL A 21 10.59 5.94 0.43
C VAL A 21 9.50 6.97 0.60
N GLU A 22 9.32 7.80 -0.43
CA GLU A 22 8.25 8.77 -0.50
C GLU A 22 7.62 8.74 -1.88
N ALA A 23 6.33 8.96 -1.91
CA ALA A 23 5.60 9.30 -3.11
C ALA A 23 4.60 10.40 -2.74
N ARG A 24 4.39 11.33 -3.68
CA ARG A 24 3.36 12.36 -3.54
C ARG A 24 2.17 11.98 -4.43
N ILE A 25 1.07 11.54 -3.82
CA ILE A 25 -0.04 10.86 -4.51
C ILE A 25 -1.36 11.59 -4.22
N LYS A 26 -2.19 11.74 -5.25
CA LYS A 26 -3.61 12.09 -5.10
C LYS A 26 -4.44 10.86 -5.47
N VAL A 27 -5.29 10.42 -4.55
CA VAL A 27 -6.13 9.22 -4.71
C VAL A 27 -7.56 9.60 -5.12
N SER A 28 -8.48 8.64 -5.15
CA SER A 28 -9.90 8.86 -5.46
C SER A 28 -10.76 8.36 -4.31
N GLY A 29 -11.69 9.18 -3.82
CA GLY A 29 -12.72 8.83 -2.83
C GLY A 29 -13.89 8.02 -3.41
N THR A 30 -13.70 7.34 -4.55
CA THR A 30 -14.78 6.57 -5.19
C THR A 30 -14.95 5.22 -4.51
N GLN A 31 -16.17 4.94 -4.04
CA GLN A 31 -16.55 3.63 -3.50
C GLN A 31 -16.09 2.47 -4.40
N GLY A 32 -15.41 1.49 -3.80
CA GLY A 32 -14.93 0.29 -4.49
C GLY A 32 -13.54 0.43 -5.12
N LEU A 33 -12.95 1.62 -5.14
CA LEU A 33 -11.53 1.78 -5.48
C LEU A 33 -10.65 1.55 -4.25
N TRP A 34 -9.47 0.99 -4.51
CA TRP A 34 -8.45 0.69 -3.50
C TRP A 34 -7.05 0.93 -4.06
N PRO A 35 -6.63 2.20 -4.22
CA PRO A 35 -5.26 2.50 -4.58
C PRO A 35 -4.30 2.17 -3.42
N ALA A 36 -3.12 1.66 -3.76
CA ALA A 36 -2.09 1.30 -2.80
C ALA A 36 -0.70 1.70 -3.30
N PHE A 37 0.15 2.14 -2.38
CA PHE A 37 1.59 2.33 -2.56
C PHE A 37 2.32 1.53 -1.49
N TRP A 38 3.05 0.51 -1.92
CA TRP A 38 3.50 -0.55 -1.03
C TRP A 38 4.78 -1.20 -1.56
N MET A 39 5.38 -2.04 -0.72
CA MET A 39 6.62 -2.76 -1.00
C MET A 39 6.50 -4.23 -0.63
N LEU A 40 7.22 -5.08 -1.36
CA LEU A 40 7.32 -6.52 -1.11
C LEU A 40 8.79 -6.92 -1.06
N GLY A 41 9.15 -7.87 -0.19
CA GLY A 41 10.50 -8.42 -0.16
C GLY A 41 10.90 -9.05 -1.51
N ALA A 42 12.06 -8.68 -2.04
CA ALA A 42 12.56 -9.12 -3.36
C ALA A 42 12.69 -10.64 -3.49
N ASP A 43 12.97 -11.33 -2.38
CA ASP A 43 13.04 -12.80 -2.28
C ASP A 43 11.75 -13.50 -2.73
N TYR A 44 10.61 -12.79 -2.78
CA TYR A 44 9.36 -13.33 -3.34
C TYR A 44 9.53 -13.78 -4.78
N PHE A 45 10.16 -12.95 -5.62
CA PHE A 45 10.38 -13.25 -7.02
C PHE A 45 11.75 -13.89 -7.26
N ASP A 46 12.79 -13.46 -6.52
CA ASP A 46 14.16 -13.97 -6.74
C ASP A 46 14.35 -15.41 -6.27
N ARG A 47 13.67 -15.80 -5.19
CA ARG A 47 13.85 -17.11 -4.54
C ARG A 47 12.55 -17.88 -4.35
N GLY A 48 11.42 -17.34 -4.80
CA GLY A 48 10.12 -17.95 -4.60
C GLY A 48 9.71 -18.04 -3.13
N ARG A 49 10.25 -17.18 -2.24
CA ARG A 49 9.90 -17.20 -0.83
C ARG A 49 8.45 -16.75 -0.65
N PRO A 50 7.54 -17.58 -0.12
CA PRO A 50 6.13 -17.27 -0.12
C PRO A 50 5.81 -16.10 0.83
N TRP A 51 4.76 -15.35 0.50
CA TRP A 51 4.12 -14.45 1.46
C TRP A 51 3.46 -15.27 2.59
N PRO A 52 3.45 -14.78 3.85
CA PRO A 52 3.98 -13.50 4.35
C PRO A 52 5.47 -13.56 4.74
N TYR A 53 6.16 -14.68 4.51
CA TYR A 53 7.55 -14.84 4.93
C TYR A 53 8.49 -13.85 4.23
N THR A 54 8.22 -13.50 2.98
CA THR A 54 9.00 -12.49 2.25
C THR A 54 8.90 -11.07 2.86
N GLY A 55 7.85 -10.79 3.64
CA GLY A 55 7.57 -9.47 4.20
C GLY A 55 6.91 -8.50 3.19
N GLU A 56 6.02 -7.66 3.71
CA GLU A 56 5.31 -6.60 2.97
C GLU A 56 5.19 -5.36 3.84
N ILE A 57 5.36 -4.19 3.21
CA ILE A 57 5.23 -2.88 3.84
C ILE A 57 4.27 -2.05 3.01
N ASP A 58 3.07 -1.85 3.51
CA ASP A 58 2.08 -0.97 2.93
C ASP A 58 2.32 0.44 3.44
N ILE A 59 2.90 1.29 2.57
CA ILE A 59 3.18 2.69 2.92
C ILE A 59 1.85 3.45 2.98
N MET A 60 0.96 3.20 2.01
CA MET A 60 -0.38 3.77 1.96
C MET A 60 -1.34 2.80 1.25
N GLU A 61 -2.43 2.47 1.92
CA GLU A 61 -3.65 1.95 1.31
C GLU A 61 -4.80 2.93 1.56
N HIS A 62 -5.58 3.22 0.53
CA HIS A 62 -6.78 4.06 0.65
C HIS A 62 -7.99 3.24 0.21
N VAL A 63 -9.02 3.21 1.04
CA VAL A 63 -10.27 2.52 0.71
C VAL A 63 -11.29 3.59 0.38
N GLY A 64 -11.78 3.65 -0.86
CA GLY A 64 -12.60 4.77 -1.32
C GLY A 64 -13.91 5.00 -0.54
N LYS A 65 -14.34 4.05 0.30
CA LYS A 65 -15.48 4.21 1.22
C LYS A 65 -15.15 5.09 2.45
N GLU A 66 -13.86 5.29 2.74
CA GLU A 66 -13.32 6.05 3.87
C GLU A 66 -12.38 7.15 3.31
N PRO A 67 -12.93 8.14 2.59
CA PRO A 67 -12.15 9.08 1.78
C PRO A 67 -11.07 9.84 2.57
N ASN A 68 -11.33 10.11 3.84
CA ASN A 68 -10.45 10.86 4.73
C ASN A 68 -9.35 10.02 5.41
N THR A 69 -9.28 8.70 5.15
CA THR A 69 -8.45 7.77 5.92
C THR A 69 -7.57 6.91 5.01
N THR A 70 -6.30 6.79 5.37
CA THR A 70 -5.35 5.84 4.79
C THR A 70 -4.87 4.86 5.84
N TYR A 71 -4.42 3.69 5.40
CA TYR A 71 -3.87 2.64 6.24
C TYR A 71 -2.41 2.41 5.90
N SER A 72 -1.57 2.27 6.92
CA SER A 72 -0.20 1.77 6.77
C SER A 72 -0.08 0.49 7.57
N THR A 73 0.41 -0.57 6.92
CA THR A 73 0.37 -1.93 7.45
C THR A 73 1.68 -2.66 7.19
N LEU A 74 2.11 -3.46 8.16
CA LEU A 74 3.19 -4.42 8.02
C LEU A 74 2.60 -5.83 7.97
N HIS A 75 3.06 -6.64 7.03
CA HIS A 75 2.78 -8.06 7.01
C HIS A 75 4.05 -8.90 7.14
N ALA A 76 4.02 -9.83 8.09
CA ALA A 76 5.09 -10.76 8.43
C ALA A 76 4.48 -12.10 8.90
N PRO A 77 5.26 -13.18 9.06
CA PRO A 77 4.72 -14.47 9.50
C PRO A 77 3.85 -14.42 10.77
N ALA A 78 4.22 -13.57 11.73
CA ALA A 78 3.49 -13.43 12.99
C ALA A 78 2.20 -12.59 12.88
N TYR A 79 2.08 -11.71 11.88
CA TYR A 79 0.96 -10.78 11.71
C TYR A 79 0.78 -10.47 10.23
N HIS A 80 -0.28 -10.98 9.60
CA HIS A 80 -0.49 -10.87 8.16
C HIS A 80 -1.98 -10.95 7.80
N GLY A 81 -2.32 -10.61 6.56
CA GLY A 81 -3.71 -10.53 6.12
C GLY A 81 -4.49 -9.55 6.99
N ALA A 82 -5.69 -9.94 7.43
CA ALA A 82 -6.51 -9.12 8.32
C ALA A 82 -5.88 -8.87 9.71
N ALA A 83 -4.85 -9.63 10.09
CA ALA A 83 -4.09 -9.46 11.32
C ALA A 83 -2.76 -8.72 11.11
N GLY A 84 -2.61 -7.97 10.01
CA GLY A 84 -1.45 -7.11 9.77
C GLY A 84 -1.24 -6.09 10.90
N TYR A 85 0.02 -5.73 11.14
CA TYR A 85 0.36 -4.73 12.16
C TYR A 85 0.37 -3.35 11.54
N GLY A 86 -0.65 -2.55 11.81
CA GLY A 86 -0.84 -1.26 11.17
C GLY A 86 -1.71 -0.31 11.96
N ALA A 87 -1.84 0.91 11.45
CA ALA A 87 -2.72 1.92 12.02
C ALA A 87 -3.33 2.78 10.90
N PRO A 88 -4.59 3.22 11.07
CA PRO A 88 -5.15 4.24 10.20
C PRO A 88 -4.53 5.61 10.50
N TYR A 89 -4.50 6.45 9.47
CA TYR A 89 -4.25 7.87 9.58
C TYR A 89 -5.38 8.61 8.87
N SER A 90 -6.08 9.46 9.61
CA SER A 90 -7.14 10.31 9.05
C SER A 90 -6.67 11.75 8.97
N LEU A 91 -6.99 12.43 7.86
CA LEU A 91 -6.66 13.84 7.72
C LEU A 91 -7.40 14.69 8.78
N PRO A 92 -6.75 15.72 9.34
CA PRO A 92 -7.39 16.65 10.26
C PRO A 92 -8.61 17.33 9.64
N GLY A 93 -9.61 17.64 10.46
CA GLY A 93 -10.80 18.38 10.02
C GLY A 93 -11.71 17.61 9.05
N GLY A 94 -11.46 16.32 8.82
CA GLY A 94 -12.26 15.50 7.92
C GLY A 94 -12.00 15.76 6.43
N ALA A 95 -10.83 16.32 6.09
CA ALA A 95 -10.43 16.50 4.70
C ALA A 95 -10.29 15.16 3.95
N ASP A 96 -10.47 15.18 2.63
CA ASP A 96 -10.38 14.00 1.77
C ASP A 96 -8.98 13.92 1.12
N PHE A 97 -8.39 12.73 1.09
CA PHE A 97 -7.15 12.48 0.36
C PHE A 97 -7.32 12.63 -1.18
N ALA A 98 -8.56 12.66 -1.67
CA ALA A 98 -8.88 12.93 -3.07
C ALA A 98 -8.78 14.42 -3.46
N ASP A 99 -8.81 15.35 -2.49
CA ASP A 99 -8.84 16.79 -2.76
C ASP A 99 -7.49 17.32 -3.24
N ALA A 100 -6.39 16.74 -2.76
CA ALA A 100 -5.05 17.21 -3.04
C ALA A 100 -4.02 16.08 -3.12
N PHE A 101 -2.82 16.43 -3.54
CA PHE A 101 -1.67 15.54 -3.43
C PHE A 101 -1.09 15.60 -2.03
N HIS A 102 -0.88 14.42 -1.45
CA HIS A 102 -0.25 14.22 -0.15
C HIS A 102 1.06 13.46 -0.30
#